data_AF-A0A0S4UE96-F1
#
_entry.id   AF-A0A0S4UE96-F1
#
_cell.length_a   1.000
_cell.length_b   1.000
_cell.length_c   1.000
_cell.angle_alpha   90.00
_cell.angle_beta   90.00
_cell.angle_gamma   90.00
#
_symmetry.space_group_name_H-M   'P 1'
#
loop_
_entity.id
_entity.type
_entity.pdbx_description
1 polymer ?
#
loop_
_entity_poly.entity_id
_entity_poly.type
_entity_poly.pdbx_seq_one_letter_code
_entity_poly.pdbx_strand_id
1 'polypeptide(L)'
;MKEKLTPRQAAFVKTYLATGGANATQAAIAAGYSVKTGKGGAAVAASRMLRMPHILAAIKEETERRLRAGVALAAVTLEELAKSAQSESVRLQAAQSLLDRGGMQLATITQHNVTIEDKRSDDELRARVAQLQRELGLSSKVLPAEIVPPKALPALAGAVSDIVIEATGDT
;
A
#
# COMPACT_ATOMS: atom_id res chain seq x y z
N MET A 1 14.02 9.90 -19.53
CA MET A 1 14.29 11.32 -19.85
C MET A 1 13.08 12.15 -19.40
N LYS A 2 13.25 13.23 -18.60
CA LYS A 2 12.12 14.12 -18.26
C LYS A 2 11.73 14.89 -19.51
N GLU A 3 10.58 14.57 -20.09
CA GLU A 3 10.06 15.29 -21.26
C GLU A 3 9.67 16.71 -20.82
N LYS A 4 10.29 17.72 -21.45
CA LYS A 4 10.13 19.12 -21.04
C LYS A 4 8.73 19.60 -21.43
N LEU A 5 7.95 20.10 -20.46
CA LEU A 5 6.61 20.61 -20.72
C LEU A 5 6.68 21.81 -21.66
N THR A 6 5.75 21.85 -22.63
CA THR A 6 5.54 23.06 -23.42
C THR A 6 4.97 24.19 -22.55
N PRO A 7 5.17 25.47 -22.89
CA PRO A 7 4.66 26.59 -22.09
C PRO A 7 3.15 26.52 -21.84
N ARG A 8 2.38 26.05 -22.83
CA ARG A 8 0.93 25.84 -22.71
C ARG A 8 0.55 24.71 -21.78
N GLN A 9 1.28 23.59 -21.82
CA GLN A 9 1.07 22.48 -20.87
C GLN A 9 1.45 22.88 -19.44
N ALA A 10 2.53 23.65 -19.26
CA ALA A 10 2.90 24.17 -17.94
C ALA A 10 1.82 25.13 -17.40
N ALA A 11 1.28 26.01 -18.25
CA ALA A 11 0.16 26.88 -17.87
C ALA A 11 -1.08 26.06 -17.46
N PHE A 12 -1.41 24.99 -18.21
CA PHE A 12 -2.50 24.08 -17.87
C PHE A 12 -2.30 23.43 -16.50
N VAL A 13 -1.11 22.90 -16.20
CA VAL A 13 -0.80 22.29 -14.89
C VAL A 13 -0.97 23.31 -13.77
N LYS A 14 -0.45 24.53 -13.95
CA LYS A 14 -0.55 25.60 -12.94
C LYS A 14 -1.99 26.00 -12.65
N THR A 15 -2.80 26.21 -13.69
CA THR A 15 -4.21 26.60 -13.56
C THR A 15 -5.07 25.47 -13.01
N TYR A 16 -4.80 24.23 -13.44
CA TYR A 16 -5.48 23.04 -12.94
C TYR A 16 -5.27 22.83 -11.44
N LEU A 17 -4.04 23.03 -10.96
CA LEU A 17 -3.73 22.96 -9.53
C LEU A 17 -4.27 24.16 -8.75
N ALA A 18 -4.41 25.33 -9.38
CA ALA A 18 -5.02 26.50 -8.72
C ALA A 18 -6.52 26.31 -8.48
N THR A 19 -7.22 25.55 -9.33
CA THR A 19 -8.65 25.22 -9.18
C THR A 19 -8.90 23.96 -8.34
N GLY A 20 -7.87 23.41 -7.69
CA GLY A 20 -7.98 22.20 -6.87
C GLY A 20 -8.26 20.92 -7.67
N GLY A 21 -8.00 20.91 -8.98
CA GLY A 21 -8.24 19.75 -9.84
C GLY A 21 -9.71 19.50 -10.21
N ALA A 22 -10.64 20.37 -9.81
CA ALA A 22 -12.06 20.16 -10.07
C ALA A 22 -12.46 20.38 -11.55
N ASN A 23 -11.81 21.33 -12.24
CA ASN A 23 -12.25 21.78 -13.56
C ASN A 23 -11.13 21.78 -14.61
N ALA A 24 -10.83 20.60 -15.18
CA ALA A 24 -9.83 20.44 -16.23
C ALA A 24 -10.15 21.25 -17.51
N THR A 25 -11.43 21.32 -17.90
CA THR A 25 -11.87 22.09 -19.07
C THR A 25 -11.57 23.58 -18.91
N GLN A 26 -11.84 24.16 -17.72
CA GLN A 26 -11.55 25.57 -17.44
C GLN A 26 -10.04 25.82 -17.42
N ALA A 27 -9.25 24.91 -16.84
CA ALA A 27 -7.80 25.00 -16.87
C ALA A 27 -7.24 24.99 -18.31
N ALA A 28 -7.80 24.18 -19.20
CA ALA A 28 -7.42 24.13 -20.61
C ALA A 28 -7.81 25.40 -21.38
N ILE A 29 -8.98 25.97 -21.08
CA ILE A 29 -9.39 27.28 -21.63
C ILE A 29 -8.40 28.37 -21.17
N ALA A 30 -8.10 28.44 -19.88
CA ALA A 30 -7.16 29.40 -19.31
C ALA A 30 -5.72 29.23 -19.86
N ALA A 31 -5.33 28.01 -20.21
CA ALA A 31 -4.05 27.70 -20.85
C ALA A 31 -4.03 27.95 -22.38
N GLY A 32 -5.16 28.37 -22.97
CA GLY A 32 -5.25 28.79 -24.37
C GLY A 32 -5.59 27.68 -25.38
N TYR A 33 -6.14 26.54 -24.94
CA TYR A 33 -6.49 25.41 -25.82
C TYR A 33 -7.87 25.52 -26.50
N SER A 34 -8.67 26.56 -26.23
CA SER A 34 -10.09 26.60 -26.63
C SER A 34 -10.49 27.65 -27.68
N VAL A 35 -9.55 28.40 -28.25
CA VAL A 35 -9.88 29.63 -28.98
C VAL A 35 -10.65 29.37 -30.30
N LYS A 36 -10.56 28.16 -30.89
CA LYS A 36 -11.13 27.88 -32.23
C LYS A 36 -12.36 26.95 -32.28
N THR A 37 -12.64 26.15 -31.24
CA THR A 37 -13.64 25.05 -31.30
C THR A 37 -14.64 25.08 -30.13
N GLY A 38 -14.71 26.19 -29.39
CA GLY A 38 -15.59 26.34 -28.23
C GLY A 38 -15.23 25.43 -27.04
N LYS A 39 -16.15 25.31 -26.08
CA LYS A 39 -15.96 24.54 -24.83
C LYS A 39 -15.66 23.05 -25.06
N GLY A 40 -16.19 22.46 -26.13
CA GLY A 40 -16.00 21.04 -26.46
C GLY A 40 -14.54 20.69 -26.77
N GLY A 41 -13.85 21.51 -27.56
CA GLY A 41 -12.43 21.28 -27.89
C GLY A 41 -11.50 21.35 -26.67
N ALA A 42 -11.81 22.24 -25.72
CA ALA A 42 -11.06 22.36 -24.48
C ALA A 42 -11.20 21.12 -23.58
N ALA A 43 -12.41 20.55 -23.50
CA ALA A 43 -12.67 19.37 -22.69
C ALA A 43 -11.92 18.14 -23.23
N VAL A 44 -11.92 17.96 -24.56
CA VAL A 44 -11.16 16.88 -25.22
C VAL A 44 -9.66 17.05 -25.02
N ALA A 45 -9.15 18.28 -25.19
CA ALA A 45 -7.74 18.59 -24.96
C ALA A 45 -7.33 18.33 -23.51
N ALA A 46 -8.16 18.75 -22.53
CA ALA A 46 -7.93 18.51 -21.12
C ALA A 46 -7.88 17.01 -20.78
N SER A 47 -8.86 16.25 -21.26
CA SER A 47 -8.92 14.79 -21.07
C SER A 47 -7.69 14.10 -21.68
N ARG A 48 -7.26 14.52 -22.87
CA ARG A 48 -6.03 14.01 -23.49
C ARG A 48 -4.81 14.33 -22.65
N MET A 49 -4.66 15.58 -22.19
CA MET A 49 -3.51 16.01 -21.37
C MET A 49 -3.41 15.23 -20.06
N LEU A 50 -4.53 14.98 -19.38
CA LEU A 50 -4.56 14.21 -18.13
C LEU A 50 -4.20 12.72 -18.30
N ARG A 51 -4.17 12.20 -19.53
CA ARG A 51 -3.69 10.83 -19.82
C ARG A 51 -2.21 10.78 -20.18
N MET A 52 -1.57 11.93 -20.40
CA MET A 52 -0.17 11.97 -20.79
C MET A 52 0.73 11.81 -19.54
N PRO A 53 1.71 10.89 -19.56
CA PRO A 53 2.49 10.56 -18.37
C PRO A 53 3.36 11.72 -17.88
N HIS A 54 3.92 12.53 -18.78
CA HIS A 54 4.75 13.69 -18.41
C HIS A 54 3.93 14.83 -17.79
N ILE A 55 2.65 14.96 -18.16
CA ILE A 55 1.73 15.93 -17.53
C ILE A 55 1.35 15.46 -16.12
N LEU A 56 1.01 14.19 -15.96
CA LEU A 56 0.74 13.61 -14.63
C LEU A 56 1.96 13.73 -13.71
N ALA A 57 3.16 13.47 -14.23
CA ALA A 57 4.39 13.66 -13.49
C ALA A 57 4.58 15.12 -13.06
N ALA A 58 4.29 16.09 -13.94
CA ALA A 58 4.37 17.51 -13.61
C ALA A 58 3.34 17.95 -12.57
N ILE A 59 2.10 17.45 -12.67
CA ILE A 59 1.04 17.69 -11.67
C ILE A 59 1.50 17.16 -10.31
N LYS A 60 2.05 15.94 -10.27
CA LYS A 60 2.57 15.33 -9.05
C LYS A 60 3.71 16.16 -8.45
N GLU A 61 4.72 16.50 -9.25
CA GLU A 61 5.88 17.29 -8.82
C GLU A 61 5.46 18.65 -8.24
N GLU A 62 4.57 19.36 -8.91
CA GLU A 62 4.08 20.67 -8.45
C GLU A 62 3.18 20.55 -7.22
N THR A 63 2.38 19.48 -7.11
CA THR A 63 1.58 19.19 -5.92
C THR A 63 2.47 18.89 -4.71
N GLU A 64 3.48 18.05 -4.89
CA GLU A 64 4.47 17.74 -3.85
C GLU A 64 5.22 18.99 -3.41
N ARG A 65 5.59 19.87 -4.35
CA ARG A 65 6.22 21.17 -4.03
C ARG A 65 5.30 22.03 -3.17
N ARG A 66 4.03 22.18 -3.54
CA ARG A 66 3.04 22.95 -2.76
C ARG A 66 2.81 22.34 -1.39
N LEU A 67 2.70 21.01 -1.31
CA LEU A 67 2.54 20.31 -0.05
C LEU A 67 3.75 20.50 0.87
N ARG A 68 4.97 20.41 0.32
CA ARG A 68 6.22 20.69 1.05
C ARG A 68 6.24 22.12 1.58
N ALA A 69 5.77 23.10 0.81
CA ALA A 69 5.65 24.48 1.27
C ALA A 69 4.62 24.62 2.41
N GLY A 70 3.56 23.82 2.39
CA GLY A 70 2.54 23.77 3.44
C GLY A 70 2.97 23.07 4.73
N VAL A 71 4.12 22.38 4.76
CA VAL A 71 4.60 21.65 5.95
C VAL A 71 4.78 22.57 7.15
N ALA A 72 5.27 23.80 6.94
CA ALA A 72 5.43 24.76 8.02
C ALA A 72 4.08 25.14 8.65
N LEU A 73 3.04 25.35 7.83
CA LEU A 73 1.68 25.60 8.30
C LEU A 73 1.13 24.39 9.06
N ALA A 74 1.32 23.18 8.52
CA ALA A 74 0.87 21.94 9.15
C ALA A 74 1.53 21.74 10.54
N ALA A 75 2.81 22.06 10.68
CA ALA A 75 3.53 21.98 11.95
C ALA A 75 2.93 22.92 13.01
N VAL A 76 2.64 24.17 12.66
CA VAL A 76 1.99 25.14 13.57
C VAL A 76 0.60 24.66 13.97
N THR A 77 -0.20 24.15 13.02
CA THR A 77 -1.54 23.63 13.33
C THR A 77 -1.49 22.41 14.25
N LEU A 78 -0.50 21.53 14.10
CA LEU A 78 -0.33 20.38 15.00
C LEU A 78 0.03 20.82 16.42
N GLU A 79 0.88 21.83 16.57
CA GLU A 79 1.23 22.41 17.87
C GLU A 79 -0.01 23.05 18.54
N GLU A 80 -0.82 23.79 17.80
CA GLU A 80 -2.05 24.38 18.30
C GLU A 80 -3.06 23.31 18.74
N LEU A 81 -3.27 22.28 17.91
CA LEU A 81 -4.17 21.17 18.24
C LEU A 81 -3.71 20.42 19.50
N ALA A 82 -2.41 20.23 19.68
CA ALA A 82 -1.89 19.61 20.90
C ALA A 82 -2.15 20.46 22.16
N LYS A 83 -2.14 21.79 22.03
CA LYS A 83 -2.34 22.73 23.15
C LYS A 83 -3.81 22.97 23.50
N SER A 84 -4.69 23.15 22.50
CA SER A 84 -6.01 23.74 22.72
C SER A 84 -7.18 23.01 22.05
N ALA A 85 -6.98 21.87 21.39
CA ALA A 85 -8.11 21.17 20.77
C ALA A 85 -9.17 20.78 21.83
N GLN A 86 -10.45 20.96 21.51
CA GLN A 86 -11.56 20.70 22.45
C GLN A 86 -11.65 19.22 22.81
N SER A 87 -11.45 18.34 21.84
CA SER A 87 -11.46 16.88 22.03
C SER A 87 -10.13 16.41 22.62
N GLU A 88 -10.18 15.72 23.76
CA GLU A 88 -8.99 15.15 24.39
C GLU A 88 -8.30 14.13 23.49
N SER A 89 -9.08 13.35 22.73
CA SER A 89 -8.57 12.39 21.77
C SER A 89 -7.75 13.07 20.67
N VAL A 90 -8.22 14.21 20.16
CA VAL A 90 -7.49 15.00 19.15
C VAL A 90 -6.20 15.59 19.75
N ARG A 91 -6.24 16.08 20.99
CA ARG A 91 -5.03 16.57 21.69
C ARG A 91 -4.00 15.46 21.86
N LEU A 92 -4.44 14.27 22.30
CA LEU A 92 -3.57 13.11 22.49
C LEU A 92 -2.93 12.67 21.17
N GLN A 93 -3.72 12.58 20.09
CA GLN A 93 -3.20 12.22 18.76
C GLN A 93 -2.20 13.25 18.21
N ALA A 94 -2.47 14.55 18.39
CA ALA A 94 -1.55 15.60 18.00
C ALA A 94 -0.24 15.55 18.81
N ALA A 95 -0.34 15.34 20.13
CA ALA A 95 0.83 15.18 21.00
C ALA A 95 1.66 13.94 20.63
N GLN A 96 1.03 12.79 20.38
CA GLN A 96 1.69 11.58 19.88
C GLN A 96 2.40 11.84 18.55
N SER A 97 1.72 12.51 17.61
CA SER A 97 2.29 12.85 16.30
C SER A 97 3.53 13.75 16.42
N LEU A 98 3.54 14.70 17.36
CA LEU A 98 4.71 15.54 17.65
C LEU A 98 5.87 14.74 18.26
N LEU A 99 5.58 13.83 19.19
CA LEU A 99 6.58 12.95 19.81
C LEU A 99 7.23 12.02 18.76
N ASP A 100 6.42 11.41 17.90
CA ASP A 100 6.90 10.52 16.83
C ASP A 100 7.78 11.26 15.82
N ARG A 101 7.44 12.51 15.49
CA ARG A 101 8.23 13.36 14.58
C ARG A 101 9.48 13.94 15.24
N GLY A 102 9.44 14.16 16.55
CA GLY A 102 10.58 14.58 17.37
C GLY A 102 11.58 13.46 17.68
N GLY A 103 11.30 12.23 17.24
CA GLY A 103 12.15 11.06 17.53
C GLY A 103 12.02 10.52 18.96
N MET A 104 11.03 10.99 19.71
CA MET A 104 10.70 10.53 21.06
C MET A 104 9.54 9.54 21.00
N GLN A 105 9.69 8.48 20.21
CA GLN A 105 8.67 7.44 20.09
C GLN A 105 8.47 6.76 21.44
N LEU A 106 7.22 6.73 21.92
CA LEU A 106 6.87 6.12 23.23
C LEU A 106 6.99 4.59 23.21
N ALA A 107 6.95 3.96 22.03
CA ALA A 107 7.20 2.54 21.86
C ALA A 107 7.67 2.24 20.42
N THR A 108 8.93 1.83 20.26
CA THR A 108 9.44 1.32 18.99
C THR A 108 9.26 -0.20 18.96
N ILE A 109 8.19 -0.68 18.33
CA ILE A 109 8.02 -2.13 18.07
C ILE A 109 8.71 -2.43 16.73
N THR A 110 9.98 -2.83 16.77
CA THR A 110 10.69 -3.34 15.60
C THR A 110 10.49 -4.84 15.50
N GLN A 111 9.64 -5.29 14.57
CA GLN A 111 9.48 -6.71 14.26
C GLN A 111 10.49 -7.11 13.18
N HIS A 112 11.50 -7.90 13.53
CA HIS A 112 12.44 -8.48 12.59
C HIS A 112 11.98 -9.90 12.24
N ASN A 113 11.29 -10.05 11.11
CA ASN A 113 10.91 -11.37 10.61
C ASN A 113 11.97 -11.85 9.62
N VAL A 114 12.74 -12.87 10.01
CA VAL A 114 13.69 -13.55 9.12
C VAL A 114 13.06 -14.87 8.69
N THR A 115 12.42 -14.88 7.53
CA THR A 115 11.97 -16.12 6.90
C THR A 115 13.14 -16.73 6.13
N ILE A 116 13.76 -17.76 6.69
CA ILE A 116 14.74 -18.57 5.96
C ILE A 116 13.95 -19.59 5.13
N GLU A 117 13.73 -19.29 3.85
CA GLU A 117 13.32 -20.31 2.88
C GLU A 117 14.55 -21.17 2.54
N ASP A 118 14.71 -22.31 3.21
CA ASP A 118 15.70 -23.31 2.79
C ASP A 118 15.15 -24.03 1.55
N LYS A 119 15.66 -23.67 0.36
CA LYS A 119 15.28 -24.27 -0.94
C LYS A 119 16.11 -25.51 -1.29
N ARG A 120 16.82 -26.09 -0.33
CA ARG A 120 17.58 -27.33 -0.55
C ARG A 120 16.64 -28.48 -0.88
N SER A 121 16.97 -29.20 -1.94
CA SER A 121 16.28 -30.45 -2.31
C SER A 121 16.42 -31.48 -1.18
N ASP A 122 15.44 -32.38 -1.03
CA ASP A 122 15.47 -33.47 -0.03
C ASP A 122 16.79 -34.26 -0.03
N ASP A 123 17.44 -34.37 -1.19
CA ASP A 123 18.74 -35.03 -1.34
C ASP A 123 19.90 -34.25 -0.71
N GLU A 124 19.88 -32.92 -0.83
CA GLU A 124 20.88 -32.04 -0.20
C GLU A 124 20.68 -31.96 1.32
N LEU A 125 19.42 -32.00 1.79
CA LEU A 125 19.10 -32.08 3.21
C LEU A 125 19.58 -33.40 3.82
N ARG A 126 19.37 -34.54 3.14
CA ARG A 126 19.88 -35.85 3.55
C ARG A 126 21.41 -35.89 3.58
N ALA A 127 22.08 -35.32 2.59
CA ALA A 127 23.53 -35.21 2.56
C ALA A 127 24.06 -34.36 3.73
N ARG A 128 23.37 -33.25 4.05
CA ARG A 128 23.73 -32.38 5.18
C ARG A 128 23.53 -33.07 6.53
N VAL A 129 22.45 -33.83 6.68
CA VAL A 129 22.19 -34.64 7.89
C VAL A 129 23.27 -35.71 8.05
N ALA A 130 23.64 -36.42 6.99
CA ALA A 130 24.70 -37.45 7.03
C ALA A 130 26.09 -36.86 7.34
N GLN A 131 26.35 -35.63 6.88
CA GLN A 131 27.58 -34.90 7.20
C GLN A 131 27.60 -34.49 8.68
N LEU A 132 26.52 -33.88 9.19
CA LEU A 132 26.41 -33.50 10.61
C LEU A 132 26.52 -34.71 11.54
N GLN A 133 25.94 -35.85 11.15
CA GLN A 133 26.02 -37.09 11.92
C GLN A 133 27.46 -37.62 12.06
N ARG A 134 28.29 -37.47 11.03
CA ARG A 134 29.73 -37.81 11.10
C ARG A 134 30.51 -36.82 11.96
N GLU A 135 30.22 -35.53 11.82
CA GLU A 135 30.89 -34.47 12.59
C GLU A 135 30.59 -34.56 14.09
N LEU A 136 29.37 -34.98 14.47
CA LEU A 136 28.93 -35.07 15.87
C LEU A 136 29.09 -36.47 16.49
N GLY A 137 29.59 -37.45 15.74
CA GLY A 137 29.89 -38.79 16.24
C GLY A 137 28.67 -39.64 16.64
N LEU A 138 27.46 -39.32 16.16
CA LEU A 138 26.26 -40.12 16.44
C LEU A 138 26.18 -41.32 15.49
N SER A 139 26.32 -42.55 16.02
CA SER A 139 26.16 -43.77 15.21
C SER A 139 24.70 -43.95 14.80
N SER A 140 24.45 -44.01 13.49
CA SER A 140 23.14 -44.22 12.89
C SER A 140 22.58 -45.63 13.19
N LYS A 141 21.84 -45.80 14.28
CA LYS A 141 20.79 -46.83 14.30
C LYS A 141 19.58 -46.26 13.59
N VAL A 142 19.58 -46.36 12.27
CA VAL A 142 18.38 -46.16 11.47
C VAL A 142 17.45 -47.33 11.82
N LEU A 143 16.39 -47.08 12.59
CA LEU A 143 15.27 -48.01 12.60
C LEU A 143 14.72 -48.02 11.18
N PRO A 144 14.63 -49.17 10.50
CA PRO A 144 14.08 -49.21 9.16
C PRO A 144 12.62 -48.77 9.25
N ALA A 145 12.34 -47.56 8.77
CA ALA A 145 10.97 -47.14 8.56
C ALA A 145 10.47 -47.90 7.34
N GLU A 146 9.76 -49.00 7.58
CA GLU A 146 8.94 -49.63 6.56
C GLU A 146 7.87 -48.59 6.17
N ILE A 147 7.90 -48.15 4.91
CA ILE A 147 6.86 -47.27 4.37
C ILE A 147 5.61 -48.13 4.26
N VAL A 148 4.77 -48.10 5.30
CA VAL A 148 3.45 -48.70 5.25
C VAL A 148 2.63 -47.82 4.28
N PRO A 149 2.17 -48.33 3.13
CA PRO A 149 1.29 -47.57 2.26
C PRO A 149 0.05 -47.16 3.06
N PRO A 150 -0.52 -45.97 2.83
CA PRO A 150 -1.63 -45.48 3.63
C PRO A 150 -2.76 -46.52 3.58
N LYS A 151 -3.04 -47.13 4.74
CA LYS A 151 -4.15 -48.05 4.91
C LYS A 151 -5.39 -47.34 4.39
N ALA A 152 -5.99 -47.85 3.31
CA ALA A 152 -7.22 -47.31 2.78
C ALA A 152 -8.21 -47.17 3.95
N LEU A 153 -8.54 -45.92 4.28
CA LEU A 153 -9.53 -45.64 5.31
C LEU A 153 -10.82 -46.33 4.88
N PRO A 154 -11.48 -47.12 5.74
CA PRO A 154 -12.77 -47.69 5.39
C PRO A 154 -13.71 -46.54 5.05
N ALA A 155 -14.40 -46.65 3.91
CA ALA A 155 -15.43 -45.72 3.53
C ALA A 155 -16.44 -45.58 4.68
N LEU A 156 -16.78 -44.35 5.06
CA LEU A 156 -17.80 -44.05 6.06
C LEU A 156 -19.17 -44.52 5.54
N ALA A 157 -19.48 -45.79 5.76
CA ALA A 157 -20.83 -46.33 5.63
C ALA A 157 -21.60 -45.96 6.90
N GLY A 158 -22.11 -44.74 6.94
CA GLY A 158 -22.97 -44.25 8.01
C GLY A 158 -23.91 -43.21 7.42
N ALA A 159 -25.19 -43.59 7.31
CA ALA A 159 -26.26 -42.77 6.77
C ALA A 159 -26.26 -41.36 7.38
N VAL A 160 -26.11 -40.34 6.54
CA VAL A 160 -26.46 -38.98 6.90
C VAL A 160 -27.99 -38.94 6.88
N SER A 161 -28.61 -39.16 8.03
CA SER A 161 -30.02 -38.83 8.22
C SER A 161 -30.15 -37.31 8.18
N ASP A 162 -30.98 -36.83 7.26
CA ASP A 162 -31.35 -35.44 7.06
C ASP A 162 -31.66 -34.73 8.40
N ILE A 163 -30.83 -33.76 8.77
CA ILE A 163 -31.21 -32.75 9.75
C ILE A 163 -31.92 -31.64 8.98
N VAL A 164 -33.24 -31.70 8.98
CA VAL A 164 -34.12 -30.60 8.58
C VAL A 164 -33.95 -29.48 9.62
N ILE A 165 -33.41 -28.34 9.20
CA ILE A 165 -33.44 -27.10 9.99
C ILE A 165 -34.66 -26.32 9.52
N GLU A 166 -35.74 -26.37 10.29
CA GLU A 166 -36.91 -25.50 10.11
C GLU A 166 -36.53 -24.06 10.46
N ALA A 167 -36.61 -23.16 9.47
CA ALA A 167 -36.49 -21.74 9.67
C ALA A 167 -37.83 -21.19 10.20
N THR A 168 -37.94 -21.01 11.51
CA THR A 168 -39.02 -20.23 12.11
C THR A 168 -38.71 -18.75 11.91
N GLY A 169 -39.40 -18.13 10.95
CA GLY A 169 -39.45 -16.68 10.82
C GLY A 169 -40.42 -16.13 11.87
N ASP A 170 -39.89 -15.37 12.81
CA ASP A 170 -40.70 -14.45 13.61
C ASP A 170 -40.60 -13.04 13.01
N THR A 171 -41.79 -12.45 12.91
CA THR A 171 -42.18 -11.15 12.39
C THR A 171 -41.62 -9.96 13.14
#